data_AF-X0PWU7-F1
#
_entry.id   AF-X0PWU7-F1
#
_cell.length_a   1.000
_cell.length_b   1.000
_cell.length_c   1.000
_cell.angle_alpha   90.00
_cell.angle_beta   90.00
_cell.angle_gamma   90.00
#
_symmetry.space_group_name_H-M   'P 1'
#
loop_
_entity.id
_entity.type
_entity.pdbx_description
1 polymer ?
#
loop_
_entity_poly.entity_id
_entity_poly.type
_entity_poly.pdbx_seq_one_letter_code
_entity_poly.pdbx_strand_id
1 'polypeptide(L)'
;MAKQVRTTDRGMNVGTNFLREHMPSDCRIHYAILDTGGRSPNVVQATAEAYYLVRSPDVAGMRELFARVTKIAEGAALMTETAVEIEIDGGCSDILPNTVLEDSMQERLRTLGPVPFDDTDLESAAAFVTGAVTGRTASTLGGEFEGDGSALHTGIVTFDARTPRPTMTGSSDLGDVSWVTPLVQCATACVSAGTAAHSWQMVAQGKLPAAHKGMIHAAKIMATTAADLLTDTELLASARKEFTARTSETPYDSPLPDGVVAPPLRDAVAAQ
;
A
#
# COMPACT_ATOMS: atom_id res chain seq x y z
N MET A 1 0.13 1.77 8.60
CA MET A 1 0.76 2.74 9.52
C MET A 1 1.41 2.02 10.66
N ALA A 2 2.66 2.27 10.98
CA ALA A 2 3.35 1.53 12.01
C ALA A 2 3.94 2.48 13.08
N LYS A 3 3.92 2.07 14.34
CA LYS A 3 4.08 2.93 15.53
C LYS A 3 4.84 2.20 16.62
N GLN A 4 5.79 2.87 17.26
CA GLN A 4 6.58 2.33 18.35
C GLN A 4 5.87 2.68 19.67
N VAL A 5 5.50 1.67 20.44
CA VAL A 5 4.86 1.80 21.75
C VAL A 5 5.81 1.21 22.79
N ARG A 6 6.26 2.05 23.71
CA ARG A 6 7.09 1.64 24.84
C ARG A 6 6.21 1.43 26.06
N THR A 7 5.74 0.20 26.26
CA THR A 7 5.13 -0.27 27.52
C THR A 7 5.18 -1.77 27.71
N THR A 8 4.93 -2.19 28.95
CA THR A 8 4.62 -3.56 29.43
C THR A 8 3.86 -4.41 28.40
N ASP A 9 4.65 -5.13 27.62
CA ASP A 9 4.28 -5.78 26.37
C ASP A 9 3.08 -6.74 26.47
N ARG A 10 2.97 -7.53 27.56
CA ARG A 10 1.92 -8.56 27.67
C ARG A 10 0.51 -8.00 27.78
N GLY A 11 0.29 -6.99 28.62
CA GLY A 11 -1.05 -6.44 28.87
C GLY A 11 -1.63 -5.78 27.62
N MET A 12 -0.79 -5.00 26.94
CA MET A 12 -1.13 -4.32 25.70
C MET A 12 -1.44 -5.32 24.57
N ASN A 13 -0.58 -6.33 24.38
CA ASN A 13 -0.77 -7.33 23.33
C ASN A 13 -2.05 -8.13 23.57
N VAL A 14 -2.32 -8.56 24.80
CA VAL A 14 -3.54 -9.31 25.14
C VAL A 14 -4.78 -8.45 24.88
N GLY A 15 -4.81 -7.21 25.38
CA GLY A 15 -5.92 -6.29 25.14
C GLY A 15 -6.17 -6.04 23.65
N THR A 16 -5.09 -5.86 22.87
CA THR A 16 -5.19 -5.65 21.43
C THR A 16 -5.68 -6.90 20.70
N ASN A 17 -5.34 -8.11 21.15
CA ASN A 17 -5.89 -9.33 20.57
C ASN A 17 -7.40 -9.45 20.81
N PHE A 18 -7.91 -9.07 21.98
CA PHE A 18 -9.36 -8.99 22.21
C PHE A 18 -10.03 -7.91 21.34
N LEU A 19 -9.38 -6.78 21.14
CA LEU A 19 -9.87 -5.72 20.25
C LEU A 19 -10.10 -6.20 18.81
N ARG A 20 -9.33 -7.19 18.33
CA ARG A 20 -9.45 -7.70 16.96
C ARG A 20 -10.80 -8.37 16.66
N GLU A 21 -11.51 -8.86 17.67
CA GLU A 21 -12.88 -9.37 17.53
C GLU A 21 -13.94 -8.25 17.50
N HIS A 22 -13.54 -7.02 17.83
CA HIS A 22 -14.41 -5.85 17.96
C HIS A 22 -14.00 -4.70 17.05
N MET A 23 -13.29 -5.00 15.96
CA MET A 23 -12.94 -4.04 14.90
C MET A 23 -13.56 -4.47 13.56
N PRO A 24 -13.73 -3.55 12.60
CA PRO A 24 -14.23 -3.91 11.27
C PRO A 24 -13.40 -5.01 10.60
N SER A 25 -14.05 -5.85 9.80
CA SER A 25 -13.45 -7.05 9.19
C SER A 25 -12.40 -6.77 8.11
N ASP A 26 -12.31 -5.53 7.64
CA ASP A 26 -11.34 -5.01 6.68
C ASP A 26 -10.16 -4.27 7.34
N CYS A 27 -10.26 -3.98 8.63
CA CYS A 27 -9.18 -3.40 9.42
C CYS A 27 -8.14 -4.44 9.82
N ARG A 28 -6.89 -4.03 10.05
CA ARG A 28 -5.83 -4.94 10.53
C ARG A 28 -5.00 -4.27 11.61
N ILE A 29 -4.65 -5.06 12.62
CA ILE A 29 -3.65 -4.69 13.63
C ILE A 29 -2.60 -5.80 13.66
N HIS A 30 -1.35 -5.41 13.45
CA HIS A 30 -0.18 -6.26 13.58
C HIS A 30 0.77 -5.66 14.60
N TYR A 31 1.60 -6.48 15.23
CA TYR A 31 2.65 -5.96 16.10
C TYR A 31 3.90 -6.85 16.08
N ALA A 32 5.02 -6.29 16.49
CA ALA A 32 6.28 -6.99 16.75
C ALA A 32 6.87 -6.48 18.07
N ILE A 33 7.43 -7.35 18.89
CA ILE A 33 8.15 -6.95 20.09
C ILE A 33 9.58 -6.61 19.66
N LEU A 34 10.01 -5.38 19.88
CA LEU A 34 11.34 -4.90 19.49
C LEU A 34 12.35 -5.11 20.62
N ASP A 35 11.93 -4.86 21.87
CA ASP A 35 12.74 -5.06 23.06
C ASP A 35 11.88 -5.58 24.22
N THR A 36 12.30 -6.67 24.84
CA THR A 36 11.64 -7.24 26.03
C THR A 36 12.09 -6.58 27.34
N GLY A 37 13.03 -5.62 27.29
CA GLY A 37 13.56 -4.88 28.43
C GLY A 37 14.76 -5.52 29.12
N GLY A 38 15.18 -6.70 28.66
CA GLY A 38 16.29 -7.45 29.22
C GLY A 38 16.20 -8.94 28.91
N ARG A 39 17.21 -9.69 29.39
CA ARG A 39 17.41 -11.13 29.07
C ARG A 39 17.29 -12.06 30.26
N SER A 40 17.14 -11.52 31.46
CA SER A 40 17.16 -12.31 32.70
C SER A 40 15.74 -12.74 33.09
N PRO A 41 15.43 -14.05 33.14
CA PRO A 41 14.07 -14.54 33.38
C PRO A 41 13.58 -14.35 34.82
N ASN A 42 14.50 -14.12 35.76
CA ASN A 42 14.22 -13.92 37.19
C ASN A 42 14.27 -12.44 37.60
N VAL A 43 14.37 -11.52 36.64
CA VAL A 43 14.36 -10.08 36.86
C VAL A 43 13.10 -9.50 36.22
N VAL A 44 12.39 -8.64 36.96
CA VAL A 44 11.30 -7.83 36.41
C VAL A 44 11.92 -6.73 35.55
N GLN A 45 11.56 -6.67 34.28
CA GLN A 45 12.14 -5.73 33.34
C GLN A 45 11.56 -4.33 33.55
N ALA A 46 12.42 -3.30 33.48
CA ALA A 46 12.03 -1.91 33.74
C ALA A 46 11.34 -1.25 32.53
N THR A 47 11.59 -1.75 31.32
CA THR A 47 11.09 -1.21 30.07
C THR A 47 10.67 -2.35 29.14
N ALA A 48 9.88 -2.06 28.12
CA ALA A 48 9.61 -2.95 26.99
C ALA A 48 9.17 -2.10 25.81
N GLU A 49 9.41 -2.58 24.60
CA GLU A 49 9.10 -1.88 23.37
C GLU A 49 8.46 -2.83 22.35
N ALA A 50 7.35 -2.38 21.79
CA ALA A 50 6.63 -3.06 20.73
C ALA A 50 6.32 -2.10 19.58
N TYR A 51 6.24 -2.62 18.37
CA TYR A 51 5.93 -1.88 17.16
C TYR A 51 4.60 -2.35 16.60
N TYR A 52 3.64 -1.45 16.51
CA TYR A 52 2.25 -1.70 16.13
C TYR A 52 1.93 -1.12 14.76
N LEU A 53 1.45 -1.96 13.85
CA LEU A 53 0.91 -1.57 12.56
C LEU A 53 -0.63 -1.58 12.57
N VAL A 54 -1.25 -0.40 12.50
CA VAL A 54 -2.71 -0.20 12.44
C VAL A 54 -3.13 0.17 11.03
N ARG A 55 -4.18 -0.47 10.51
CA ARG A 55 -4.70 -0.26 9.15
C ARG A 55 -6.22 -0.30 9.13
N SER A 56 -6.80 0.61 8.36
CA SER A 56 -8.22 0.72 7.99
C SER A 56 -8.31 1.06 6.49
N PRO A 57 -9.46 0.83 5.82
CA PRO A 57 -9.65 1.24 4.43
C PRO A 57 -9.51 2.75 4.18
N ASP A 58 -9.83 3.58 5.16
CA ASP A 58 -9.72 5.04 5.11
C ASP A 58 -9.03 5.62 6.37
N VAL A 59 -8.55 6.86 6.26
CA VAL A 59 -7.83 7.56 7.34
C VAL A 59 -8.71 7.77 8.58
N ALA A 60 -10.00 8.06 8.41
CA ALA A 60 -10.90 8.32 9.53
C ALA A 60 -11.07 7.09 10.43
N GLY A 61 -11.41 5.94 9.83
CA GLY A 61 -11.50 4.66 10.53
C GLY A 61 -10.15 4.22 11.10
N MET A 62 -9.03 4.56 10.44
CA MET A 62 -7.71 4.31 11.01
C MET A 62 -7.50 5.09 12.30
N ARG A 63 -7.86 6.39 12.35
CA ARG A 63 -7.73 7.22 13.55
C ARG A 63 -8.56 6.68 14.70
N GLU A 64 -9.79 6.27 14.42
CA GLU A 64 -10.67 5.66 15.43
C GLU A 64 -10.06 4.38 15.99
N LEU A 65 -9.56 3.48 15.13
CA LEU A 65 -8.94 2.25 15.55
C LEU A 65 -7.64 2.50 16.33
N PHE A 66 -6.83 3.45 15.88
CA PHE A 66 -5.61 3.86 16.56
C PHE A 66 -5.90 4.43 17.97
N ALA A 67 -6.95 5.25 18.11
CA ALA A 67 -7.36 5.76 19.41
C ALA A 67 -7.77 4.62 20.36
N ARG A 68 -8.41 3.56 19.86
CA ARG A 68 -8.76 2.37 20.66
C ARG A 68 -7.52 1.57 21.07
N VAL A 69 -6.54 1.40 20.18
CA VAL A 69 -5.26 0.76 20.52
C VAL A 69 -4.50 1.59 21.56
N THR A 70 -4.53 2.92 21.44
CA THR A 70 -3.92 3.85 22.41
C THR A 70 -4.53 3.70 23.80
N LYS A 71 -5.87 3.66 23.90
CA LYS A 71 -6.57 3.41 25.17
C LYS A 71 -6.20 2.08 25.82
N ILE A 72 -5.92 1.05 25.02
CA ILE A 72 -5.46 -0.24 25.54
C ILE A 72 -4.05 -0.12 26.12
N ALA A 73 -3.15 0.60 25.45
CA ALA A 73 -1.80 0.85 25.95
C ALA A 73 -1.84 1.65 27.27
N GLU A 74 -2.63 2.71 27.33
CA GLU A 74 -2.88 3.50 28.55
C GLU A 74 -3.50 2.66 29.67
N GLY A 75 -4.48 1.80 29.35
CA GLY A 75 -5.08 0.88 30.31
C GLY A 75 -4.10 -0.16 30.85
N ALA A 76 -3.19 -0.66 30.00
CA ALA A 76 -2.13 -1.58 30.41
C ALA A 76 -1.11 -0.90 31.33
N ALA A 77 -0.75 0.35 31.03
CA ALA A 77 0.09 1.18 31.89
C ALA A 77 -0.58 1.40 33.25
N LEU A 78 -1.85 1.78 33.25
CA LEU A 78 -2.65 2.03 34.46
C LEU A 78 -2.72 0.80 35.38
N MET A 79 -3.06 -0.38 34.84
CA MET A 79 -3.24 -1.59 35.66
C MET A 79 -1.93 -2.14 36.23
N THR A 80 -0.78 -1.71 35.69
CA THR A 80 0.55 -2.14 36.13
C THR A 80 1.31 -1.05 36.88
N GLU A 81 0.69 0.11 37.09
CA GLU A 81 1.33 1.30 37.67
C GLU A 81 2.63 1.69 36.95
N THR A 82 2.64 1.54 35.61
CA THR A 82 3.74 1.95 34.73
C THR A 82 3.36 3.15 33.87
N ALA A 83 4.30 3.64 33.06
CA ALA A 83 4.08 4.72 32.10
C ALA A 83 4.19 4.18 30.67
N VAL A 84 3.46 4.82 29.74
CA VAL A 84 3.52 4.57 28.30
C VAL A 84 3.99 5.78 27.53
N GLU A 85 4.91 5.53 26.60
CA GLU A 85 5.30 6.46 25.56
C GLU A 85 4.88 5.87 24.19
N ILE A 86 4.23 6.69 23.38
CA ILE A 86 3.77 6.32 22.04
C ILE A 86 4.43 7.23 21.02
N GLU A 87 5.20 6.64 20.12
CA GLU A 87 5.90 7.32 19.05
C GLU A 87 5.31 6.90 17.69
N ILE A 88 5.01 7.89 16.85
CA ILE A 88 4.45 7.66 15.51
C ILE A 88 5.60 7.56 14.51
N ASP A 89 5.76 6.38 13.91
CA ASP A 89 6.85 6.10 12.99
C ASP A 89 6.54 6.49 11.55
N GLY A 90 5.31 6.21 11.12
CA GLY A 90 4.87 6.45 9.76
C GLY A 90 3.36 6.36 9.60
N GLY A 91 2.85 7.01 8.56
CA GLY A 91 1.45 6.99 8.15
C GLY A 91 1.36 7.17 6.64
N CYS A 92 0.34 6.56 6.03
CA CYS A 92 0.01 6.79 4.62
C CYS A 92 -1.51 6.82 4.46
N SER A 93 -2.02 7.73 3.64
CA SER A 93 -3.45 7.80 3.34
C SER A 93 -3.89 6.71 2.38
N ASP A 94 -5.20 6.49 2.29
CA ASP A 94 -5.80 5.77 1.16
C ASP A 94 -5.60 6.54 -0.15
N ILE A 95 -5.68 5.84 -1.28
CA ILE A 95 -5.51 6.44 -2.61
C ILE A 95 -6.81 7.12 -3.02
N LEU A 96 -6.77 8.43 -3.26
CA LEU A 96 -7.86 9.19 -3.86
C LEU A 96 -7.90 8.98 -5.38
N PRO A 97 -8.94 8.33 -5.92
CA PRO A 97 -9.03 8.09 -7.35
C PRO A 97 -9.28 9.34 -8.19
N ASN A 98 -8.81 9.31 -9.44
CA ASN A 98 -9.19 10.28 -10.46
C ASN A 98 -9.66 9.55 -11.73
N THR A 99 -10.98 9.45 -11.90
CA THR A 99 -11.56 8.64 -12.98
C THR A 99 -11.26 9.20 -14.36
N VAL A 100 -11.16 10.53 -14.49
CA VAL A 100 -10.75 11.19 -15.75
C VAL A 100 -9.34 10.75 -16.17
N LEU A 101 -8.38 10.73 -15.25
CA LEU A 101 -7.01 10.30 -15.55
C LEU A 101 -6.93 8.79 -15.82
N GLU A 102 -7.69 7.99 -15.09
CA GLU A 102 -7.72 6.54 -15.27
C GLU A 102 -8.32 6.15 -16.63
N ASP A 103 -9.41 6.79 -17.05
CA ASP A 103 -10.02 6.57 -18.36
C ASP A 103 -9.03 6.94 -19.49
N SER A 104 -8.32 8.07 -19.35
CA SER A 104 -7.28 8.51 -20.29
C SER A 104 -6.12 7.52 -20.36
N MET A 105 -5.58 7.09 -19.22
CA MET A 105 -4.48 6.14 -19.17
C MET A 105 -4.88 4.77 -19.74
N GLN A 106 -6.09 4.30 -19.43
CA GLN A 106 -6.63 3.05 -19.96
C GLN A 106 -6.76 3.11 -21.49
N GLU A 107 -7.17 4.25 -22.04
CA GLU A 107 -7.24 4.42 -23.49
C GLU A 107 -5.86 4.40 -24.16
N ARG A 108 -4.83 4.93 -23.49
CA ARG A 108 -3.44 4.83 -23.96
C ARG A 108 -2.91 3.40 -23.92
N LEU A 109 -3.23 2.65 -22.87
CA LEU A 109 -2.94 1.21 -22.82
C LEU A 109 -3.63 0.47 -23.98
N ARG A 110 -4.91 0.75 -24.25
CA ARG A 110 -5.64 0.14 -25.40
C ARG A 110 -5.02 0.50 -26.74
N THR A 111 -4.63 1.76 -26.92
CA THR A 111 -4.01 2.25 -28.16
C THR A 111 -2.64 1.60 -28.40
N LEU A 112 -1.83 1.47 -27.34
CA LEU A 112 -0.49 0.90 -27.44
C LEU A 112 -0.51 -0.63 -27.62
N GLY A 113 -1.55 -1.30 -27.12
CA GLY A 113 -1.67 -2.76 -27.13
C GLY A 113 -1.04 -3.41 -25.88
N PRO A 114 -1.06 -4.75 -25.79
CA PRO A 114 -0.41 -5.47 -24.70
C PRO A 114 1.13 -5.37 -24.77
N VAL A 115 1.80 -5.81 -23.71
CA VAL A 115 3.26 -5.89 -23.69
C VAL A 115 3.74 -6.84 -24.79
N PRO A 116 4.66 -6.42 -25.69
CA PRO A 116 5.11 -7.24 -26.82
C PRO A 116 6.17 -8.26 -26.37
N PHE A 117 5.73 -9.26 -25.61
CA PHE A 117 6.57 -10.41 -25.25
C PHE A 117 6.88 -11.25 -26.49
N ASP A 118 8.09 -11.82 -26.54
CA ASP A 118 8.47 -12.82 -27.54
C ASP A 118 8.48 -14.23 -26.94
N ASP A 119 8.71 -15.25 -27.77
CA ASP A 119 8.71 -16.64 -27.33
C ASP A 119 9.76 -16.90 -26.23
N THR A 120 10.91 -16.22 -26.28
CA THR A 120 11.96 -16.37 -25.26
C THR A 120 11.51 -15.82 -23.90
N ASP A 121 10.76 -14.71 -23.88
CA ASP A 121 10.17 -14.20 -22.65
C ASP A 121 9.18 -15.20 -22.05
N LEU A 122 8.29 -15.76 -22.88
CA LEU A 122 7.26 -16.70 -22.47
C LEU A 122 7.88 -17.99 -21.92
N GLU A 123 8.89 -18.54 -22.60
CA GLU A 123 9.63 -19.72 -22.17
C GLU A 123 10.37 -19.48 -20.85
N SER A 124 11.06 -18.34 -20.72
CA SER A 124 11.80 -17.99 -19.50
C SER A 124 10.86 -17.77 -18.31
N ALA A 125 9.71 -17.15 -18.55
CA ALA A 125 8.68 -16.89 -17.55
C ALA A 125 7.97 -18.16 -17.08
N ALA A 126 7.85 -19.19 -17.95
CA ALA A 126 7.19 -20.45 -17.61
C ALA A 126 7.81 -21.15 -16.40
N ALA A 127 9.12 -20.99 -16.18
CA ALA A 127 9.83 -21.52 -15.01
C ALA A 127 9.36 -20.93 -13.67
N PHE A 128 8.65 -19.80 -13.69
CA PHE A 128 8.18 -19.07 -12.52
C PHE A 128 6.65 -19.06 -12.40
N VAL A 129 5.91 -19.81 -13.21
CA VAL A 129 4.46 -19.88 -13.08
C VAL A 129 4.08 -20.58 -11.78
N THR A 130 3.18 -19.96 -11.01
CA THR A 130 2.64 -20.55 -9.78
C THR A 130 1.12 -20.57 -9.82
N GLY A 131 0.52 -21.75 -9.70
CA GLY A 131 -0.93 -21.92 -9.78
C GLY A 131 -1.44 -22.10 -11.22
N ALA A 132 -2.75 -21.92 -11.41
CA ALA A 132 -3.38 -22.02 -12.72
C ALA A 132 -3.13 -20.74 -13.52
N VAL A 133 -2.73 -20.91 -14.79
CA VAL A 133 -2.59 -19.82 -15.78
C VAL A 133 -3.89 -19.55 -16.54
N THR A 134 -4.93 -20.35 -16.26
CA THR A 134 -6.29 -20.22 -16.78
C THR A 134 -7.26 -19.92 -15.64
N GLY A 135 -8.31 -19.16 -15.93
CA GLY A 135 -9.28 -18.69 -14.93
C GLY A 135 -8.86 -17.39 -14.24
N ARG A 136 -9.63 -17.00 -13.21
CA ARG A 136 -9.40 -15.72 -12.50
C ARG A 136 -8.08 -15.73 -11.74
N THR A 137 -7.18 -14.84 -12.14
CA THR A 137 -5.86 -14.66 -11.56
C THR A 137 -5.81 -13.32 -10.83
N ALA A 138 -5.30 -13.31 -9.60
CA ALA A 138 -5.13 -12.09 -8.82
C ALA A 138 -3.94 -11.27 -9.34
N SER A 139 -4.14 -9.96 -9.49
CA SER A 139 -3.08 -8.99 -9.79
C SER A 139 -2.29 -8.63 -8.53
N THR A 140 -1.00 -8.33 -8.70
CA THR A 140 -0.12 -7.85 -7.61
C THR A 140 -0.54 -6.49 -7.05
N LEU A 141 -1.25 -5.69 -7.85
CA LEU A 141 -1.77 -4.36 -7.47
C LEU A 141 -3.27 -4.40 -7.12
N GLY A 142 -3.82 -5.59 -6.86
CA GLY A 142 -5.23 -5.79 -6.58
C GLY A 142 -6.08 -5.92 -7.85
N GLY A 143 -7.26 -6.53 -7.70
CA GLY A 143 -8.13 -6.92 -8.81
C GLY A 143 -7.83 -8.33 -9.34
N GLU A 144 -8.70 -8.79 -10.23
CA GLU A 144 -8.60 -10.09 -10.88
C GLU A 144 -8.65 -9.88 -12.40
N PHE A 145 -7.91 -10.70 -13.14
CA PHE A 145 -7.99 -10.77 -14.59
C PHE A 145 -8.16 -12.21 -15.04
N GLU A 146 -8.69 -12.40 -16.23
CA GLU A 146 -8.82 -13.74 -16.81
C GLU A 146 -7.47 -14.18 -17.37
N GLY A 147 -6.96 -15.30 -16.86
CA GLY A 147 -5.75 -15.93 -17.37
C GLY A 147 -5.95 -16.45 -18.79
N ASP A 148 -5.04 -16.10 -19.68
CA ASP A 148 -5.04 -16.47 -21.10
C ASP A 148 -4.29 -17.79 -21.37
N GLY A 149 -3.89 -18.52 -20.32
CA GLY A 149 -3.09 -19.73 -20.42
C GLY A 149 -1.59 -19.48 -20.61
N SER A 150 -1.16 -18.23 -20.68
CA SER A 150 0.23 -17.84 -20.87
C SER A 150 0.98 -17.67 -19.54
N ALA A 151 2.29 -17.89 -19.57
CA ALA A 151 3.16 -17.61 -18.42
C ALA A 151 3.21 -16.11 -18.09
N LEU A 152 3.12 -15.24 -19.11
CA LEU A 152 2.99 -13.80 -18.98
C LEU A 152 1.68 -13.36 -19.60
N HIS A 153 0.92 -12.50 -18.93
CA HIS A 153 -0.33 -12.01 -19.50
C HIS A 153 -0.07 -11.21 -20.79
N THR A 154 -0.69 -11.67 -21.88
CA THR A 154 -0.55 -11.11 -23.22
C THR A 154 -1.77 -10.29 -23.65
N GLY A 155 -2.75 -10.13 -22.75
CA GLY A 155 -3.94 -9.33 -22.95
C GLY A 155 -3.86 -7.93 -22.35
N ILE A 156 -4.94 -7.17 -22.54
CA ILE A 156 -5.21 -5.93 -21.83
C ILE A 156 -6.36 -6.20 -20.85
N VAL A 157 -6.11 -5.98 -19.57
CA VAL A 157 -7.14 -6.12 -18.54
C VAL A 157 -8.20 -5.04 -18.74
N THR A 158 -9.47 -5.45 -18.80
CA THR A 158 -10.58 -4.51 -18.86
C THR A 158 -10.69 -3.75 -17.54
N PHE A 159 -10.64 -2.44 -17.61
CA PHE A 159 -10.77 -1.55 -16.47
C PHE A 159 -11.91 -0.56 -16.69
N ASP A 160 -12.76 -0.40 -15.68
CA ASP A 160 -13.79 0.63 -15.59
C ASP A 160 -13.56 1.42 -14.30
N ALA A 161 -13.22 2.70 -14.44
CA ALA A 161 -12.93 3.61 -13.35
C ALA A 161 -14.10 3.77 -12.35
N ARG A 162 -15.33 3.46 -12.78
CA ARG A 162 -16.57 3.63 -12.02
C ARG A 162 -17.00 2.37 -11.29
N THR A 163 -16.38 1.22 -11.56
CA THR A 163 -16.64 -0.02 -10.85
C THR A 163 -16.06 0.07 -9.42
N PRO A 164 -16.80 -0.35 -8.37
CA PRO A 164 -16.28 -0.38 -7.00
C PRO A 164 -14.98 -1.17 -6.92
N ARG A 165 -13.96 -0.55 -6.32
CA ARG A 165 -12.63 -1.16 -6.21
C ARG A 165 -12.62 -2.18 -5.08
N PRO A 166 -12.02 -3.35 -5.27
CA PRO A 166 -11.72 -4.21 -4.13
C PRO A 166 -10.75 -3.46 -3.21
N THR A 167 -10.96 -3.57 -1.90
CA THR A 167 -10.05 -3.00 -0.90
C THR A 167 -8.67 -3.63 -1.09
N MET A 168 -7.72 -2.86 -1.60
CA MET A 168 -6.35 -3.31 -1.78
C MET A 168 -5.67 -3.40 -0.41
N THR A 169 -4.95 -4.49 -0.15
CA THR A 169 -4.23 -4.68 1.11
C THR A 169 -2.84 -4.05 1.11
N GLY A 170 -2.43 -3.43 0.00
CA GLY A 170 -1.20 -2.65 -0.11
C GLY A 170 -1.27 -1.33 0.65
N SER A 171 -0.12 -0.72 0.87
CA SER A 171 0.01 0.61 1.47
C SER A 171 1.15 1.33 0.75
N SER A 172 0.93 2.58 0.37
CA SER A 172 1.90 3.41 -0.36
C SER A 172 1.68 4.88 -0.02
N ASP A 173 2.77 5.62 0.05
CA ASP A 173 2.84 7.08 0.16
C ASP A 173 2.21 7.84 -1.01
N LEU A 174 1.97 7.16 -2.15
CA LEU A 174 1.14 7.69 -3.24
C LEU A 174 -0.27 8.06 -2.77
N GLY A 175 -0.75 7.47 -1.67
CA GLY A 175 -1.99 7.86 -0.99
C GLY A 175 -1.97 9.36 -0.70
N ASP A 176 -0.98 9.81 0.08
CA ASP A 176 -0.83 11.22 0.44
C ASP A 176 -0.66 12.13 -0.78
N VAL A 177 0.11 11.71 -1.80
CA VAL A 177 0.26 12.48 -3.05
C VAL A 177 -1.08 12.64 -3.76
N SER A 178 -1.91 11.59 -3.80
CA SER A 178 -3.21 11.62 -4.46
C SER A 178 -4.22 12.56 -3.81
N TRP A 179 -4.03 12.91 -2.53
CA TRP A 179 -4.83 13.93 -1.82
C TRP A 179 -4.31 15.36 -2.02
N VAL A 180 -3.10 15.52 -2.55
CA VAL A 180 -2.48 16.84 -2.83
C VAL A 180 -2.65 17.22 -4.30
N THR A 181 -2.64 16.24 -5.22
CA THR A 181 -2.75 16.48 -6.67
C THR A 181 -3.44 15.29 -7.36
N PRO A 182 -4.12 15.51 -8.50
CA PRO A 182 -4.59 14.40 -9.33
C PRO A 182 -3.49 13.37 -9.59
N LEU A 183 -3.80 12.09 -9.37
CA LEU A 183 -2.87 10.97 -9.49
C LEU A 183 -3.53 9.80 -10.22
N VAL A 184 -2.74 9.07 -11.01
CA VAL A 184 -3.11 7.81 -11.66
C VAL A 184 -1.89 6.88 -11.66
N GLN A 185 -2.13 5.57 -11.60
CA GLN A 185 -1.08 4.56 -11.56
C GLN A 185 -1.18 3.64 -12.77
N CYS A 186 -0.02 3.26 -13.33
CA CYS A 186 0.06 2.32 -14.44
C CYS A 186 0.52 0.94 -13.95
N ALA A 187 -0.31 -0.08 -14.20
CA ALA A 187 0.03 -1.48 -13.97
C ALA A 187 0.25 -2.17 -15.31
N THR A 188 1.37 -2.90 -15.46
CA THR A 188 1.66 -3.69 -16.67
C THR A 188 2.22 -5.07 -16.28
N ALA A 189 2.15 -6.01 -17.21
CA ALA A 189 2.75 -7.34 -17.01
C ALA A 189 4.27 -7.24 -16.99
N CYS A 190 4.87 -7.54 -15.84
CA CYS A 190 6.34 -7.57 -15.66
C CYS A 190 6.85 -8.90 -15.08
N VAL A 191 5.95 -9.76 -14.61
CA VAL A 191 6.29 -11.02 -13.94
C VAL A 191 5.29 -12.11 -14.31
N SER A 192 5.69 -13.37 -14.13
CA SER A 192 4.85 -14.52 -14.44
C SER A 192 3.54 -14.55 -13.67
N ALA A 193 2.51 -15.09 -14.30
CA ALA A 193 1.19 -15.28 -13.72
C ALA A 193 1.27 -16.02 -12.37
N GLY A 194 0.51 -15.51 -11.40
CA GLY A 194 0.45 -16.05 -10.04
C GLY A 194 1.66 -15.70 -9.15
N THR A 195 2.64 -14.93 -9.62
CA THR A 195 3.78 -14.50 -8.79
C THR A 195 3.30 -13.65 -7.62
N ALA A 196 3.50 -14.12 -6.38
CA ALA A 196 3.17 -13.37 -5.19
C ALA A 196 4.08 -12.15 -5.01
N ALA A 197 3.50 -10.99 -4.65
CA ALA A 197 4.26 -9.81 -4.25
C ALA A 197 5.12 -10.11 -3.00
N HIS A 198 6.25 -9.40 -2.87
CA HIS A 198 7.20 -9.55 -1.74
C HIS A 198 7.78 -10.98 -1.56
N SER A 199 7.93 -11.73 -2.66
CA SER A 199 8.50 -13.08 -2.65
C SER A 199 9.90 -13.12 -3.29
N TRP A 200 10.70 -14.14 -2.96
CA TRP A 200 11.96 -14.41 -3.66
C TRP A 200 11.76 -14.67 -5.17
N GLN A 201 10.60 -15.21 -5.54
CA GLN A 201 10.21 -15.44 -6.92
C GLN A 201 10.02 -14.12 -7.70
N MET A 202 9.47 -13.07 -7.08
CA MET A 202 9.43 -11.72 -7.65
C MET A 202 10.85 -11.19 -7.91
N VAL A 203 11.75 -11.34 -6.92
CA VAL A 203 13.14 -10.88 -7.02
C VAL A 203 13.90 -11.59 -8.14
N ALA A 204 13.69 -12.91 -8.29
CA ALA A 204 14.37 -13.72 -9.30
C ALA A 204 14.03 -13.32 -10.75
N GLN A 205 12.86 -12.73 -10.98
CA GLN A 205 12.37 -12.37 -12.31
C GLN A 205 12.63 -10.91 -12.70
N GLY A 206 12.84 -10.01 -11.72
CA GLY A 206 12.88 -8.57 -11.96
C GLY A 206 13.98 -8.07 -12.90
N LYS A 207 14.96 -8.92 -13.26
CA LYS A 207 16.03 -8.63 -14.23
C LYS A 207 15.87 -9.35 -15.57
N LEU A 208 14.81 -10.13 -15.76
CA LEU A 208 14.55 -10.81 -17.02
C LEU A 208 14.20 -9.80 -18.12
N PRO A 209 14.50 -10.10 -19.40
CA PRO A 209 14.10 -9.26 -20.53
C PRO A 209 12.60 -8.93 -20.53
N ALA A 210 11.74 -9.91 -20.19
CA ALA A 210 10.31 -9.71 -20.01
C ALA A 210 9.96 -8.60 -19.01
N ALA A 211 10.60 -8.59 -17.83
CA ALA A 211 10.36 -7.56 -16.82
C ALA A 211 10.72 -6.16 -17.34
N HIS A 212 11.81 -6.04 -18.10
CA HIS A 212 12.20 -4.79 -18.73
C HIS A 212 11.24 -4.37 -19.85
N LYS A 213 10.71 -5.32 -20.64
CA LYS A 213 9.68 -5.02 -21.66
C LYS A 213 8.41 -4.47 -21.02
N GLY A 214 7.95 -5.07 -19.93
CA GLY A 214 6.83 -4.56 -19.13
C GLY A 214 7.09 -3.16 -18.59
N MET A 215 8.26 -2.94 -17.96
CA MET A 215 8.66 -1.63 -17.45
C MET A 215 8.70 -0.54 -18.53
N ILE A 216 9.30 -0.82 -19.69
CA ILE A 216 9.35 0.12 -20.82
C ILE A 216 7.94 0.37 -21.38
N HIS A 217 7.07 -0.64 -21.37
CA HIS A 217 5.69 -0.49 -21.79
C HIS A 217 4.91 0.44 -20.86
N ALA A 218 5.04 0.27 -19.53
CA ALA A 218 4.48 1.20 -18.54
C ALA A 218 5.01 2.63 -18.73
N ALA A 219 6.32 2.79 -18.98
CA ALA A 219 6.92 4.09 -19.22
C ALA A 219 6.32 4.79 -20.45
N LYS A 220 6.06 4.06 -21.54
CA LYS A 220 5.38 4.61 -22.73
C LYS A 220 3.97 5.07 -22.40
N ILE A 221 3.20 4.28 -21.65
CA ILE A 221 1.82 4.62 -21.24
C ILE A 221 1.81 5.87 -20.36
N MET A 222 2.69 5.95 -19.37
CA MET A 222 2.81 7.13 -18.51
C MET A 222 3.22 8.37 -19.32
N ALA A 223 4.18 8.22 -20.25
CA ALA A 223 4.64 9.32 -21.09
C ALA A 223 3.55 9.84 -22.05
N THR A 224 2.78 8.94 -22.67
CA THR A 224 1.70 9.35 -23.57
C THR A 224 0.51 9.93 -22.81
N THR A 225 0.19 9.41 -21.62
CA THR A 225 -0.82 10.01 -20.73
C THR A 225 -0.40 11.42 -20.29
N ALA A 226 0.88 11.62 -19.96
CA ALA A 226 1.41 12.94 -19.64
C ALA A 226 1.36 13.89 -20.86
N ALA A 227 1.67 13.40 -22.05
CA ALA A 227 1.59 14.18 -23.29
C ALA A 227 0.16 14.64 -23.57
N ASP A 228 -0.85 13.79 -23.36
CA ASP A 228 -2.26 14.17 -23.46
C ASP A 228 -2.58 15.30 -22.47
N LEU A 229 -2.17 15.20 -21.21
CA LEU A 229 -2.41 16.27 -20.22
C LEU A 229 -1.72 17.60 -20.56
N LEU A 230 -0.61 17.56 -21.29
CA LEU A 230 0.11 18.76 -21.74
C LEU A 230 -0.49 19.40 -23.00
N THR A 231 -1.24 18.63 -23.79
CA THR A 231 -1.74 19.07 -25.12
C THR A 231 -3.25 19.23 -25.16
N ASP A 232 -3.99 18.53 -24.30
CA ASP A 232 -5.43 18.62 -24.11
C ASP A 232 -5.76 19.37 -22.81
N THR A 233 -6.05 20.67 -22.96
CA THR A 233 -6.41 21.53 -21.84
C THR A 233 -7.76 21.16 -21.20
N GLU A 234 -8.67 20.54 -21.95
CA GLU A 234 -9.97 20.12 -21.42
C GLU A 234 -9.84 18.88 -20.54
N LEU A 235 -8.98 17.92 -20.93
CA LEU A 235 -8.64 16.77 -20.11
C LEU A 235 -8.03 17.21 -18.78
N LEU A 236 -7.03 18.09 -18.81
CA LEU A 236 -6.38 18.61 -17.61
C LEU A 236 -7.37 19.35 -16.70
N ALA A 237 -8.22 20.21 -17.29
CA ALA A 237 -9.24 20.94 -16.54
C ALA A 237 -10.25 19.98 -15.90
N SER A 238 -10.66 18.93 -16.60
CA SER A 238 -11.60 17.92 -16.10
C SER A 238 -11.02 17.10 -14.95
N ALA A 239 -9.76 16.66 -15.07
CA ALA A 239 -9.06 15.95 -14.00
C ALA A 239 -8.92 16.80 -12.74
N ARG A 240 -8.57 18.09 -12.89
CA ARG A 240 -8.50 19.04 -11.76
C ARG A 240 -9.87 19.32 -11.15
N LYS A 241 -10.91 19.43 -11.96
CA LYS A 241 -12.29 19.63 -11.49
C LYS A 241 -12.77 18.45 -10.66
N GLU A 242 -12.57 17.22 -11.12
CA GLU A 242 -12.92 16.02 -10.35
C GLU A 242 -12.17 15.98 -9.00
N PHE A 243 -10.86 16.20 -9.02
CA PHE A 243 -10.04 16.24 -7.80
C PHE A 243 -10.51 17.32 -6.82
N THR A 244 -10.79 18.53 -7.31
CA THR A 244 -11.26 19.64 -6.47
C THR A 244 -12.63 19.32 -5.87
N ALA A 245 -13.54 18.72 -6.64
CA ALA A 245 -14.85 18.31 -6.13
C ALA A 245 -14.70 17.31 -4.98
N ARG A 246 -13.92 16.24 -5.16
CA ARG A 246 -13.68 15.23 -4.12
C ARG A 246 -13.02 15.82 -2.86
N THR A 247 -11.97 16.61 -3.02
CA THR A 247 -11.23 17.20 -1.88
C THR A 247 -11.97 18.35 -1.19
N SER A 248 -12.97 18.95 -1.84
CA SER A 248 -13.85 19.93 -1.20
C SER A 248 -14.87 19.27 -0.26
N GLU A 249 -15.26 18.03 -0.53
CA GLU A 249 -16.14 17.24 0.34
C GLU A 249 -15.35 16.66 1.51
N THR A 250 -14.18 16.08 1.22
CA THR A 250 -13.28 15.50 2.21
C THR A 250 -11.87 16.08 2.02
N PRO A 251 -11.49 17.10 2.82
CA PRO A 251 -10.14 17.65 2.77
C PRO A 251 -9.09 16.63 3.15
N TYR A 252 -7.86 16.81 2.64
CA TYR A 252 -6.72 15.99 3.03
C TYR A 252 -6.48 16.09 4.54
N ASP A 253 -6.54 14.96 5.22
CA ASP A 253 -6.18 14.79 6.63
C ASP A 253 -4.94 13.90 6.69
N SER A 254 -3.76 14.51 6.91
CA SER A 254 -2.52 13.75 6.94
C SER A 254 -2.50 12.82 8.16
N PRO A 255 -2.25 11.51 7.97
CA PRO A 255 -2.20 10.57 9.10
C PRO A 255 -0.99 10.80 10.01
N LEU A 256 -0.02 11.60 9.57
CA LEU A 256 1.15 12.01 10.33
C LEU A 256 0.88 13.34 11.04
N PRO A 257 1.06 13.42 12.37
CA PRO A 257 1.07 14.70 13.07
C PRO A 257 2.20 15.61 12.58
N ASP A 258 1.99 16.92 12.75
CA ASP A 258 3.01 17.92 12.50
C ASP A 258 4.27 17.67 13.34
N GLY A 259 5.44 17.89 12.74
CA GLY A 259 6.74 17.77 13.42
C GLY A 259 7.26 16.34 13.56
N VAL A 260 6.56 15.32 13.07
CA VAL A 260 7.10 13.95 13.02
C VAL A 260 8.29 13.90 12.06
N VAL A 261 9.45 13.58 12.61
CA VAL A 261 10.69 13.37 11.83
C VAL A 261 10.76 11.91 11.41
N ALA A 262 11.07 11.68 10.13
CA ALA A 262 11.26 10.33 9.60
C ALA A 262 12.37 9.59 10.37
N PRO A 263 12.22 8.29 10.66
CA PRO A 263 13.15 7.55 11.53
C PRO A 263 14.63 7.68 11.13
N PRO A 264 15.00 7.57 9.83
CA PRO A 264 16.39 7.74 9.41
C PRO A 264 17.01 9.12 9.69
N LEU A 265 16.18 10.13 9.98
CA LEU A 265 16.60 11.52 10.22
C LEU A 265 16.55 11.91 11.70
N ARG A 266 15.99 11.07 12.59
CA ARG A 266 15.80 11.41 14.02
C ARG A 266 17.13 11.65 14.73
N ASP A 267 18.13 10.81 14.48
CA ASP A 267 19.46 10.93 15.11
C ASP A 267 20.15 12.26 14.74
N ALA A 268 19.97 12.72 13.50
CA ALA A 268 20.55 13.98 13.02
C ALA A 268 19.88 15.23 13.61
N VAL A 269 18.60 15.11 13.97
CA VAL A 269 17.83 16.19 14.63
C VAL A 269 18.10 16.19 16.14
N ALA A 270 18.23 15.02 16.77
CA ALA A 270 18.54 14.90 18.20
C ALA A 270 19.96 15.38 18.56
N ALA A 271 20.86 15.44 17.58
CA ALA A 271 22.23 15.92 17.75
C ALA A 271 22.40 17.46 17.62
N GLN A 272 21.32 18.21 17.34
CA GLN A 272 21.30 19.67 17.22
C GLN A 272 20.71 20.32 18.48
#